data_AF-A0A4W5PM94-F1
#
_entry.id   AF-A0A4W5PM94-F1
#
_cell.length_a   1.000
_cell.length_b   1.000
_cell.length_c   1.000
_cell.angle_alpha   90.00
_cell.angle_beta   90.00
_cell.angle_gamma   90.00
#
_symmetry.space_group_name_H-M   'P 1'
#
loop_
_entity.id
_entity.type
_entity.pdbx_description
1 polymer ?
#
loop_
_entity_poly.entity_id
_entity_poly.type
_entity_poly.pdbx_seq_one_letter_code
_entity_poly.pdbx_strand_id
1 'polypeptide(L)'
;MSSRSDDGSSPLIPLSRPFVYFGNTYQQIYVNHNGHLTFNQAWSSYIPYRFPAHSTIDLIAPFWTDLDNQGNGNIFYNQYISGSVLQQATQDINQYFPNLGFSANLVFIATWDRVAYFPTSGTETTFQVVLISGVPSSFILMNYGEIAPSQRSIQGAGYDTIDSTHHFSIPGSFQSNFTTFNYTSNVNVAGRWAFRTDHGSRGCTFNGENNSINTNHRSPIILSCVKNNCSFLK
;
A
#
# COMPACT_ATOMS: atom_id res chain seq x y z
N MET A 1 -1.54 -18.36 2.25
CA MET A 1 -2.48 -17.68 3.17
C MET A 1 -1.77 -17.49 4.49
N SER A 2 -1.99 -16.36 5.15
CA SER A 2 -1.57 -16.12 6.53
C SER A 2 -2.46 -16.92 7.50
N SER A 3 -2.00 -17.07 8.74
CA SER A 3 -2.81 -17.59 9.85
C SER A 3 -4.05 -16.72 10.11
N ARG A 4 -4.97 -17.23 10.93
CA ARG A 4 -6.02 -16.41 11.55
C ARG A 4 -5.57 -16.00 12.95
N SER A 5 -5.45 -14.69 13.17
CA SER A 5 -4.91 -14.07 14.37
C SER A 5 -5.35 -12.60 14.41
N ASP A 6 -5.47 -12.05 15.60
CA ASP A 6 -5.71 -10.63 15.85
C ASP A 6 -4.44 -9.81 15.50
N ASP A 7 -3.50 -9.67 16.43
CA ASP A 7 -2.23 -8.95 16.24
C ASP A 7 -1.09 -9.77 15.59
N GLY A 8 -1.46 -10.67 14.67
CA GLY A 8 -0.51 -11.60 14.08
C GLY A 8 0.40 -10.98 13.01
N SER A 9 1.36 -11.77 12.53
CA SER A 9 2.12 -11.49 11.30
C SER A 9 2.36 -12.79 10.54
N SER A 10 2.59 -12.70 9.23
CA SER A 10 3.19 -13.83 8.50
C SER A 10 4.55 -14.20 9.09
N PRO A 11 5.03 -15.44 8.89
CA PRO A 11 6.45 -15.74 8.96
C PRO A 11 7.27 -14.86 7.98
N LEU A 12 8.60 -14.94 8.05
CA LEU A 12 9.48 -14.32 7.04
C LEU A 12 9.14 -14.88 5.66
N ILE A 13 8.88 -13.98 4.69
CA ILE A 13 8.63 -14.35 3.30
C ILE A 13 9.84 -13.94 2.46
N PRO A 14 10.62 -14.89 1.90
CA PRO A 14 11.68 -14.57 0.96
C PRO A 14 11.09 -14.05 -0.36
N LEU A 15 11.63 -12.94 -0.86
CA LEU A 15 11.28 -12.41 -2.18
C LEU A 15 12.09 -13.12 -3.26
N SER A 16 11.41 -13.54 -4.34
CA SER A 16 12.06 -14.25 -5.45
C SER A 16 13.06 -13.38 -6.23
N ARG A 17 12.92 -12.06 -6.14
CA ARG A 17 13.87 -11.05 -6.62
C ARG A 17 13.97 -9.93 -5.57
N PRO A 18 15.07 -9.18 -5.54
CA PRO A 18 15.17 -8.02 -4.64
C PRO A 18 14.13 -6.95 -4.96
N PHE A 19 13.64 -6.27 -3.92
CA PHE A 19 12.81 -5.08 -4.02
C PHE A 19 13.58 -3.89 -3.45
N VAL A 20 13.61 -2.77 -4.18
CA VAL A 20 14.27 -1.54 -3.72
C VAL A 20 13.24 -0.60 -3.11
N TYR A 21 13.46 -0.22 -1.86
CA TYR A 21 12.64 0.73 -1.12
C TYR A 21 13.53 1.89 -0.65
N PHE A 22 13.42 3.01 -1.38
CA PHE A 22 14.16 4.26 -1.19
C PHE A 22 15.66 4.08 -0.98
N GLY A 23 16.30 3.33 -1.89
CA GLY A 23 17.74 3.06 -1.88
C GLY A 23 18.15 1.83 -1.05
N ASN A 24 17.28 1.32 -0.18
CA ASN A 24 17.52 0.07 0.53
C ASN A 24 17.03 -1.12 -0.29
N THR A 25 17.85 -2.17 -0.38
CA THR A 25 17.50 -3.40 -1.09
C THR A 25 17.03 -4.46 -0.10
N TYR A 26 15.82 -4.95 -0.28
CA TYR A 26 15.20 -5.97 0.55
C TYR A 26 15.01 -7.29 -0.21
N GLN A 27 15.29 -8.39 0.47
CA GLN A 27 15.14 -9.76 -0.04
C GLN A 27 14.09 -10.56 0.74
N GLN A 28 13.44 -9.92 1.70
CA GLN A 28 12.39 -10.51 2.51
C GLN A 28 11.32 -9.49 2.84
N ILE A 29 10.16 -9.98 3.25
CA ILE A 29 9.04 -9.15 3.69
C ILE A 29 8.18 -9.89 4.72
N TYR A 30 7.44 -9.14 5.51
CA TYR A 30 6.43 -9.62 6.45
C TYR A 30 5.10 -8.93 6.15
N VAL A 31 4.02 -9.71 6.16
CA VAL A 31 2.64 -9.22 5.98
C VAL A 31 1.94 -9.24 7.33
N ASN A 32 1.63 -8.07 7.86
CA ASN A 32 0.99 -7.95 9.17
C ASN A 32 -0.54 -8.06 9.08
N HIS A 33 -1.18 -8.60 10.13
CA HIS A 33 -2.63 -8.74 10.15
C HIS A 33 -3.37 -7.40 10.18
N ASN A 34 -2.75 -6.38 10.80
CA ASN A 34 -3.26 -5.02 10.94
C ASN A 34 -3.05 -4.13 9.71
N GLY A 35 -2.66 -4.68 8.56
CA GLY A 35 -2.74 -3.96 7.27
C GLY A 35 -1.49 -3.17 6.87
N HIS A 36 -0.33 -3.56 7.39
CA HIS A 36 0.98 -3.03 6.99
C HIS A 36 1.99 -4.13 6.65
N LEU A 37 3.05 -3.72 5.96
CA LEU A 37 4.21 -4.53 5.61
C LEU A 37 5.47 -3.94 6.26
N THR A 38 6.35 -4.83 6.70
CA THR A 38 7.71 -4.52 7.16
C THR A 38 8.71 -5.45 6.48
N PHE A 39 9.98 -5.07 6.46
CA PHE A 39 11.01 -5.85 5.77
C PHE A 39 11.89 -6.67 6.72
N ASN A 40 12.34 -6.08 7.83
CA ASN A 40 13.39 -6.70 8.67
C ASN A 40 12.85 -7.61 9.78
N GLN A 41 11.62 -7.38 10.24
CA GLN A 41 11.01 -8.16 11.32
C GLN A 41 9.49 -8.09 11.27
N ALA A 42 8.82 -9.10 11.83
CA ALA A 42 7.40 -9.02 12.15
C ALA A 42 7.15 -7.91 13.19
N TRP A 43 6.03 -7.21 13.08
CA TRP A 43 5.70 -6.11 13.99
C TRP A 43 4.20 -6.03 14.28
N SER A 44 3.80 -6.38 15.51
CA SER A 44 2.42 -6.59 15.96
C SER A 44 1.67 -5.31 16.35
N SER A 45 2.02 -4.15 15.78
CA SER A 45 1.37 -2.90 16.17
C SER A 45 0.01 -2.74 15.48
N TYR A 46 -1.05 -2.52 16.25
CA TYR A 46 -2.40 -2.26 15.76
C TYR A 46 -2.79 -0.76 15.81
N ILE A 47 -2.01 0.07 16.51
CA ILE A 47 -2.28 1.50 16.66
C ILE A 47 -1.48 2.27 15.60
N PRO A 48 -2.14 2.83 14.57
CA PRO A 48 -1.43 3.58 13.55
C PRO A 48 -0.96 4.94 14.07
N TYR A 49 0.22 5.35 13.61
CA TYR A 49 0.74 6.71 13.79
C TYR A 49 0.69 7.51 12.47
N ARG A 50 0.68 8.84 12.59
CA ARG A 50 0.72 9.74 11.43
C ARG A 50 2.12 9.75 10.83
N PHE A 51 2.20 9.71 9.50
CA PHE A 51 3.46 9.95 8.79
C PHE A 51 3.65 11.46 8.56
N PRO A 52 4.86 12.02 8.70
CA PRO A 52 6.10 11.34 9.10
C PRO A 52 6.10 10.94 10.58
N ALA A 53 6.55 9.72 10.87
CA ALA A 53 6.59 9.16 12.22
C ALA A 53 7.98 9.15 12.85
N HIS A 54 9.02 9.40 12.06
CA HIS A 54 10.43 9.33 12.48
C HIS A 54 10.77 8.02 13.21
N SER A 55 10.28 6.91 12.66
CA SER A 55 10.43 5.58 13.23
C SER A 55 11.76 4.93 12.81
N THR A 56 12.13 3.83 13.47
CA THR A 56 13.30 3.01 13.13
C THR A 56 12.97 1.86 12.18
N ILE A 57 11.78 1.86 11.57
CA ILE A 57 11.27 0.79 10.71
C ILE A 57 10.81 1.38 9.36
N ASP A 58 11.23 0.74 8.26
CA ASP A 58 10.64 0.94 6.94
C ASP A 58 9.27 0.26 6.88
N LEU A 59 8.23 1.03 6.53
CA LEU A 59 6.83 0.64 6.63
C LEU A 59 6.06 0.96 5.34
N ILE A 60 5.30 0.00 4.85
CA ILE A 60 4.29 0.21 3.80
C ILE A 60 2.92 -0.15 4.39
N ALA A 61 2.03 0.81 4.52
CA ALA A 61 0.73 0.64 5.15
C ALA A 61 -0.38 0.99 4.14
N PRO A 62 -0.85 0.05 3.29
CA PRO A 62 -2.02 0.31 2.45
C PRO A 62 -3.23 0.71 3.30
N PHE A 63 -3.43 0.08 4.47
CA PHE A 63 -4.51 0.44 5.39
C PHE A 63 -4.20 -0.11 6.79
N TRP A 64 -3.49 0.68 7.60
CA TRP A 64 -3.07 0.27 8.94
C TRP A 64 -4.11 0.65 10.00
N THR A 65 -4.67 -0.35 10.66
CA THR A 65 -5.68 -0.24 11.72
C THR A 65 -5.77 -1.57 12.47
N ASP A 66 -6.46 -1.54 13.61
CA ASP A 66 -6.82 -2.70 14.43
C ASP A 66 -7.80 -3.64 13.67
N LEU A 67 -7.27 -4.71 13.08
CA LEU A 67 -7.98 -5.68 12.24
C LEU A 67 -7.96 -7.07 12.88
N ASP A 68 -9.09 -7.77 12.79
CA ASP A 68 -9.28 -9.11 13.36
C ASP A 68 -9.83 -10.05 12.27
N ASN A 69 -9.00 -11.01 11.82
CA ASN A 69 -9.40 -12.04 10.85
C ASN A 69 -9.81 -13.38 11.50
N GLN A 70 -9.96 -13.45 12.82
CA GLN A 70 -10.37 -14.67 13.51
C GLN A 70 -11.80 -15.07 13.12
N GLY A 71 -12.71 -14.09 13.05
CA GLY A 71 -14.12 -14.30 12.65
C GLY A 71 -14.33 -14.38 11.14
N ASN A 72 -13.93 -13.35 10.39
CA ASN A 72 -14.14 -13.28 8.95
C ASN A 72 -12.96 -12.66 8.19
N GLY A 73 -12.99 -12.85 6.87
CA GLY A 73 -11.94 -12.39 5.97
C GLY A 73 -10.71 -13.28 5.97
N ASN A 74 -9.84 -13.05 4.99
CA ASN A 74 -8.59 -13.78 4.84
C ASN A 74 -7.47 -12.82 4.43
N ILE A 75 -6.26 -13.15 4.88
CA ILE A 75 -5.05 -12.43 4.48
C ILE A 75 -4.19 -13.40 3.69
N PHE A 76 -3.86 -13.02 2.46
CA PHE A 76 -3.06 -13.86 1.59
C PHE A 76 -2.11 -13.05 0.73
N TYR A 77 -1.03 -13.72 0.33
CA TYR A 77 0.02 -13.12 -0.46
C TYR A 77 0.58 -14.13 -1.45
N ASN A 78 1.00 -13.62 -2.60
CA ASN A 78 1.58 -14.38 -3.70
C ASN A 78 2.68 -13.55 -4.37
N GLN A 79 3.58 -14.23 -5.08
CA GLN A 79 4.62 -13.59 -5.87
C GLN A 79 4.72 -14.22 -7.26
N TYR A 80 4.98 -13.38 -8.25
CA TYR A 80 4.99 -13.73 -9.66
C TYR A 80 6.28 -13.18 -10.30
N ILE A 81 7.00 -14.04 -11.01
CA ILE A 81 8.21 -13.70 -11.80
C ILE A 81 8.00 -13.90 -13.31
N SER A 82 6.79 -14.30 -13.70
CA SER A 82 6.34 -14.47 -15.08
C SER A 82 4.80 -14.52 -15.13
N GLY A 83 4.23 -14.59 -16.33
CA GLY A 83 2.79 -14.75 -16.54
C GLY A 83 2.00 -13.44 -16.61
N SER A 84 0.67 -13.56 -16.65
CA SER A 84 -0.25 -12.44 -16.92
C SER A 84 -0.21 -11.35 -15.85
N VAL A 85 -0.06 -11.72 -14.56
CA VAL A 85 0.02 -10.75 -13.45
C VAL A 85 1.23 -9.83 -13.62
N LEU A 86 2.39 -10.38 -13.99
CA LEU A 86 3.61 -9.61 -14.23
C LEU A 86 3.50 -8.73 -15.49
N GLN A 87 2.85 -9.24 -16.54
CA GLN A 87 2.58 -8.47 -17.75
C GLN A 87 1.64 -7.29 -17.47
N GLN A 88 0.56 -7.50 -16.72
CA GLN A 88 -0.36 -6.44 -16.32
C GLN A 88 0.33 -5.38 -15.47
N ALA A 89 1.12 -5.79 -14.47
CA ALA A 89 1.89 -4.85 -13.64
C ALA A 89 2.86 -4.01 -14.49
N THR A 90 3.50 -4.62 -15.48
CA THR A 90 4.38 -3.91 -16.43
C THR A 90 3.61 -2.88 -17.27
N GLN A 91 2.42 -3.24 -17.76
CA GLN A 91 1.57 -2.34 -18.54
C GLN A 91 1.07 -1.17 -17.68
N ASP A 92 0.58 -1.46 -16.46
CA ASP A 92 0.09 -0.46 -15.51
C ASP A 92 1.18 0.57 -15.20
N ILE A 93 2.41 0.14 -14.87
CA ILE A 93 3.51 1.06 -14.57
C ILE A 93 3.90 1.91 -15.79
N ASN A 94 3.98 1.32 -16.99
CA ASN A 94 4.29 2.09 -18.20
C ASN A 94 3.17 3.08 -18.57
N GLN A 95 1.92 2.80 -18.19
CA GLN A 95 0.81 3.72 -18.35
C GLN A 95 0.89 4.89 -17.35
N TYR A 96 1.21 4.62 -16.08
CA TYR A 96 1.26 5.64 -15.03
C TYR A 96 2.53 6.50 -15.07
N PHE A 97 3.64 5.92 -15.53
CA PHE A 97 4.95 6.56 -15.61
C PHE A 97 5.49 6.43 -17.04
N PRO A 98 4.97 7.25 -17.99
CA PRO A 98 5.37 7.17 -19.39
C PRO A 98 6.86 7.49 -19.55
N ASN A 99 7.47 6.92 -20.59
CA ASN A 99 8.89 7.08 -20.96
C ASN A 99 9.91 6.32 -20.09
N LEU A 100 9.48 5.50 -19.13
CA LEU A 100 10.41 4.64 -18.38
C LEU A 100 10.91 3.44 -19.19
N GLY A 101 10.09 2.88 -20.09
CA GLY A 101 10.39 1.61 -20.76
C GLY A 101 10.53 0.47 -19.76
N PHE A 102 9.70 0.46 -18.72
CA PHE A 102 9.79 -0.44 -17.58
C PHE A 102 9.41 -1.88 -17.96
N SER A 103 10.09 -2.86 -17.35
CA SER A 103 9.70 -4.26 -17.39
C SER A 103 9.83 -4.84 -15.98
N ALA A 104 8.72 -5.34 -15.44
CA ALA A 104 8.75 -6.00 -14.14
C ALA A 104 9.51 -7.35 -14.23
N ASN A 105 10.22 -7.71 -13.17
CA ASN A 105 10.83 -9.02 -12.95
C ASN A 105 10.33 -9.71 -11.67
N LEU A 106 9.57 -8.99 -10.84
CA LEU A 106 8.85 -9.48 -9.67
C LEU A 106 7.59 -8.64 -9.46
N VAL A 107 6.49 -9.32 -9.15
CA VAL A 107 5.30 -8.75 -8.54
C VAL A 107 5.02 -9.52 -7.26
N PHE A 108 5.04 -8.87 -6.11
CA PHE A 108 4.55 -9.41 -4.85
C PHE A 108 3.23 -8.74 -4.50
N ILE A 109 2.24 -9.53 -4.10
CA ILE A 109 0.89 -9.05 -3.78
C ILE A 109 0.57 -9.51 -2.37
N ALA A 110 0.06 -8.61 -1.54
CA ALA A 110 -0.59 -8.94 -0.27
C ALA A 110 -2.01 -8.36 -0.27
N THR A 111 -3.00 -9.18 0.09
CA THR A 111 -4.42 -8.83 0.08
C THR A 111 -5.03 -9.16 1.43
N TRP A 112 -5.76 -8.19 1.99
CA TRP A 112 -6.68 -8.35 3.10
C TRP A 112 -8.07 -8.36 2.47
N ASP A 113 -8.69 -9.53 2.38
CA ASP A 113 -9.98 -9.72 1.73
C ASP A 113 -11.06 -9.86 2.81
N ARG A 114 -11.99 -8.91 2.85
CA ARG A 114 -13.15 -8.89 3.77
C ARG A 114 -12.77 -9.07 5.25
N VAL A 115 -11.65 -8.49 5.69
CA VAL A 115 -11.18 -8.58 7.08
C VAL A 115 -11.97 -7.61 7.96
N ALA A 116 -12.34 -8.04 9.17
CA ALA A 116 -13.10 -7.23 10.11
C ALA A 116 -12.21 -6.30 10.95
N TYR A 117 -12.81 -5.26 11.50
CA TYR A 117 -12.21 -4.51 12.60
C TYR A 117 -12.28 -5.32 13.89
N PHE A 118 -11.28 -5.15 14.75
CA PHE A 118 -11.32 -5.71 16.09
C PHE A 118 -12.39 -5.03 16.98
N PRO A 119 -13.04 -5.77 17.90
CA PRO A 119 -13.03 -7.23 18.01
C PRO A 119 -14.10 -7.85 17.12
N THR A 120 -13.69 -8.79 16.25
CA THR A 120 -14.54 -9.75 15.53
C THR A 120 -15.86 -9.18 15.02
N SER A 121 -15.81 -7.94 14.51
CA SER A 121 -17.00 -7.10 14.34
C SER A 121 -17.95 -7.52 13.22
N GLY A 122 -17.55 -8.48 12.39
CA GLY A 122 -18.31 -8.90 11.21
C GLY A 122 -18.25 -7.90 10.05
N THR A 123 -17.52 -6.79 10.19
CA THR A 123 -17.32 -5.82 9.10
C THR A 123 -16.47 -6.43 7.99
N GLU A 124 -16.61 -5.93 6.77
CA GLU A 124 -15.82 -6.39 5.62
C GLU A 124 -15.01 -5.24 5.03
N THR A 125 -13.70 -5.26 5.25
CA THR A 125 -12.76 -4.30 4.67
C THR A 125 -11.79 -5.03 3.74
N THR A 126 -11.67 -4.56 2.50
CA THR A 126 -10.87 -5.18 1.44
C THR A 126 -9.89 -4.20 0.83
N PHE A 127 -8.60 -4.54 0.89
CA PHE A 127 -7.52 -3.76 0.29
C PHE A 127 -6.33 -4.65 -0.06
N GLN A 128 -5.47 -4.14 -0.94
CA GLN A 128 -4.32 -4.84 -1.48
C GLN A 128 -3.14 -3.89 -1.64
N VAL A 129 -1.95 -4.42 -1.45
CA VAL A 129 -0.69 -3.77 -1.81
C VAL A 129 0.08 -4.64 -2.79
N VAL A 130 0.69 -4.01 -3.78
CA VAL A 130 1.46 -4.65 -4.84
C VAL A 130 2.84 -4.03 -4.89
N LEU A 131 3.87 -4.83 -4.66
CA LEU A 131 5.27 -4.43 -4.83
C LEU A 131 5.72 -4.93 -6.19
N ILE A 132 6.17 -4.01 -7.05
CA ILE A 132 6.58 -4.31 -8.41
C ILE A 132 8.06 -3.93 -8.53
N SER A 133 8.92 -4.91 -8.82
CA SER A 133 10.34 -4.69 -9.04
C SER A 133 10.67 -4.92 -10.52
N GLY A 134 11.55 -4.09 -11.05
CA GLY A 134 12.26 -4.26 -12.31
C GLY A 134 13.62 -3.59 -12.18
N VAL A 135 14.61 -3.93 -13.01
CA VAL A 135 15.92 -3.26 -12.90
C VAL A 135 15.89 -2.01 -13.78
N PRO A 136 16.16 -0.80 -13.25
CA PRO A 136 16.53 -0.45 -11.87
C PRO A 136 15.35 0.02 -10.97
N SER A 137 14.11 0.00 -11.44
CA SER A 137 12.97 0.67 -10.78
C SER A 137 12.08 -0.22 -9.92
N SER A 138 11.56 0.34 -8.84
CA SER A 138 10.64 -0.34 -7.92
C SER A 138 9.43 0.54 -7.67
N PHE A 139 8.27 -0.08 -7.52
CA PHE A 139 6.99 0.60 -7.36
C PHE A 139 6.12 -0.09 -6.31
N ILE A 140 5.27 0.71 -5.69
CA ILE A 140 4.19 0.24 -4.81
C ILE A 140 2.87 0.69 -5.42
N LEU A 141 1.94 -0.25 -5.58
CA LEU A 141 0.53 0.07 -5.79
C LEU A 141 -0.25 -0.25 -4.51
N MET A 142 -1.22 0.60 -4.17
CA MET A 142 -2.22 0.34 -3.14
C MET A 142 -3.59 0.37 -3.81
N ASN A 143 -4.36 -0.69 -3.63
CA ASN A 143 -5.68 -0.90 -4.22
C ASN A 143 -6.72 -1.03 -3.11
N TYR A 144 -7.82 -0.28 -3.22
CA TYR A 144 -8.90 -0.27 -2.25
C TYR A 144 -10.17 -0.83 -2.86
N GLY A 145 -10.73 -1.84 -2.20
CA GLY A 145 -12.06 -2.38 -2.48
C GLY A 145 -13.09 -1.73 -1.56
N GLU A 146 -14.07 -2.48 -1.11
CA GLU A 146 -15.00 -1.99 -0.09
C GLU A 146 -14.27 -1.80 1.24
N ILE A 147 -14.39 -0.62 1.84
CA ILE A 147 -13.86 -0.31 3.17
C ILE A 147 -15.06 -0.06 4.08
N ALA A 148 -15.27 -0.94 5.05
CA ALA A 148 -16.40 -0.82 5.96
C ALA A 148 -16.30 0.47 6.79
N PRO A 149 -17.43 1.11 7.11
CA PRO A 149 -17.43 2.25 8.01
C PRO A 149 -17.00 1.83 9.43
N SER A 150 -16.33 2.73 10.13
CA SER A 150 -15.89 2.58 11.51
C SER A 150 -16.06 3.90 12.23
N GLN A 151 -16.42 3.84 13.51
CA GLN A 151 -16.50 5.03 14.37
C GLN A 151 -15.11 5.44 14.91
N ARG A 152 -14.09 4.62 14.68
CA ARG A 152 -12.72 4.90 15.10
C ARG A 152 -12.01 5.65 13.97
N SER A 153 -11.33 6.76 14.27
CA SER A 153 -10.52 7.52 13.30
C SER A 153 -9.02 7.21 13.45
N ILE A 154 -8.68 5.93 13.55
CA ILE A 154 -7.31 5.43 13.70
C ILE A 154 -6.96 4.55 12.50
N GLN A 155 -6.83 5.18 11.33
CA GLN A 155 -6.42 4.50 10.10
C GLN A 155 -5.32 5.30 9.41
N GLY A 156 -4.15 4.68 9.25
CA GLY A 156 -3.03 5.24 8.48
C GLY A 156 -2.91 4.55 7.13
N ALA A 157 -2.94 5.30 6.04
CA ALA A 157 -2.63 4.79 4.71
C ALA A 157 -1.47 5.56 4.07
N GLY A 158 -0.53 4.84 3.48
CA GLY A 158 0.67 5.39 2.86
C GLY A 158 1.94 4.60 3.19
N TYR A 159 3.07 5.29 3.28
CA TYR A 159 4.36 4.66 3.55
C TYR A 159 5.27 5.62 4.32
N ASP A 160 6.24 5.06 5.03
CA ASP A 160 7.24 5.81 5.77
C ASP A 160 8.56 5.04 5.75
N THR A 161 9.68 5.74 5.72
CA THR A 161 11.01 5.14 5.86
C THR A 161 11.55 5.36 7.26
N ILE A 162 12.66 4.68 7.57
CA ILE A 162 13.50 5.02 8.71
C ILE A 162 13.79 6.54 8.72
N ASP A 163 13.64 7.15 9.89
CA ASP A 163 13.77 8.59 10.16
C ASP A 163 12.86 9.50 9.31
N SER A 164 11.89 8.91 8.59
CA SER A 164 11.00 9.56 7.65
C SER A 164 11.69 10.37 6.55
N THR A 165 12.88 9.92 6.12
CA THR A 165 13.59 10.51 4.97
C THR A 165 12.73 10.56 3.71
N HIS A 166 11.84 9.57 3.53
CA HIS A 166 10.76 9.55 2.55
C HIS A 166 9.48 9.07 3.21
N HIS A 167 8.38 9.76 2.98
CA HIS A 167 7.08 9.39 3.52
C HIS A 167 5.95 9.95 2.66
N PHE A 168 4.79 9.33 2.76
CA PHE A 168 3.55 9.85 2.18
C PHE A 168 2.36 9.36 3.00
N SER A 169 1.41 10.26 3.27
CA SER A 169 0.12 9.89 3.85
C SER A 169 -0.98 10.13 2.83
N ILE A 170 -1.76 9.10 2.53
CA ILE A 170 -2.89 9.18 1.62
C ILE A 170 -3.95 10.11 2.23
N PRO A 171 -4.45 11.12 1.47
CA PRO A 171 -5.51 12.00 1.91
C PRO A 171 -6.74 11.22 2.40
N GLY A 172 -7.23 11.57 3.60
CA GLY A 172 -8.29 10.84 4.31
C GLY A 172 -7.77 9.91 5.42
N SER A 173 -6.46 9.67 5.50
CA SER A 173 -5.86 9.00 6.67
C SER A 173 -6.14 9.79 7.95
N PHE A 174 -6.53 9.09 9.02
CA PHE A 174 -6.93 9.67 10.32
C PHE A 174 -8.03 10.74 10.23
N GLN A 175 -8.92 10.63 9.24
CA GLN A 175 -10.12 11.44 9.09
C GLN A 175 -11.35 10.53 9.13
N SER A 176 -12.55 11.07 9.28
CA SER A 176 -13.79 10.28 9.34
C SER A 176 -14.29 9.78 7.98
N ASN A 177 -13.75 10.29 6.87
CA ASN A 177 -14.17 9.98 5.50
C ASN A 177 -13.30 8.92 4.79
N PHE A 178 -12.53 8.12 5.52
CA PHE A 178 -11.65 7.08 4.96
C PHE A 178 -12.38 6.04 4.08
N THR A 179 -13.69 5.89 4.23
CA THR A 179 -14.53 5.03 3.36
C THR A 179 -14.50 5.46 1.89
N THR A 180 -13.99 6.65 1.57
CA THR A 180 -13.83 7.12 0.18
C THR A 180 -12.55 6.62 -0.50
N PHE A 181 -11.69 5.84 0.17
CA PHE A 181 -10.43 5.38 -0.41
C PHE A 181 -10.60 4.61 -1.72
N ASN A 182 -11.72 3.91 -1.90
CA ASN A 182 -12.11 3.25 -3.16
C ASN A 182 -12.43 4.20 -4.32
N TYR A 183 -12.51 5.51 -4.07
CA TYR A 183 -12.74 6.55 -5.08
C TYR A 183 -11.55 7.49 -5.26
N THR A 184 -10.53 7.46 -4.38
CA THR A 184 -9.36 8.34 -4.48
C THR A 184 -8.26 7.70 -5.33
N SER A 185 -7.41 8.53 -5.95
CA SER A 185 -6.31 8.06 -6.80
C SER A 185 -5.29 9.18 -7.06
N ASN A 186 -4.04 8.80 -7.35
CA ASN A 186 -3.04 9.68 -7.98
C ASN A 186 -2.70 9.28 -9.44
N VAL A 187 -3.35 8.26 -9.99
CA VAL A 187 -3.12 7.73 -11.35
C VAL A 187 -4.39 7.65 -12.19
N ASN A 188 -5.45 8.36 -11.78
CA ASN A 188 -6.76 8.38 -12.44
C ASN A 188 -7.42 6.98 -12.58
N VAL A 189 -7.13 6.08 -11.64
CA VAL A 189 -7.79 4.77 -11.52
C VAL A 189 -8.43 4.71 -10.15
N ALA A 190 -9.76 4.62 -10.09
CA ALA A 190 -10.52 4.67 -8.84
C ALA A 190 -10.01 3.64 -7.82
N GLY A 191 -9.68 4.11 -6.62
CA GLY A 191 -9.19 3.28 -5.54
C GLY A 191 -7.75 2.80 -5.70
N ARG A 192 -6.98 3.38 -6.63
CA ARG A 192 -5.58 2.99 -6.87
C ARG A 192 -4.63 4.15 -6.66
N TRP A 193 -3.60 3.88 -5.86
CA TRP A 193 -2.46 4.75 -5.65
C TRP A 193 -1.19 4.07 -6.12
N ALA A 194 -0.32 4.79 -6.83
CA ALA A 194 0.95 4.28 -7.34
C ALA A 194 2.12 5.18 -6.93
N PHE A 195 3.20 4.58 -6.43
CA PHE A 195 4.39 5.30 -6.00
C PHE A 195 5.63 4.64 -6.58
N ARG A 196 6.55 5.45 -7.10
CA ARG A 196 7.90 5.01 -7.47
C ARG A 196 8.80 5.06 -6.22
N THR A 197 9.53 3.98 -5.94
CA THR A 197 10.26 3.78 -4.69
C THR A 197 11.72 3.34 -4.88
N ASP A 198 12.27 3.30 -6.10
CA ASP A 198 13.68 2.99 -6.33
C ASP A 198 14.64 4.11 -5.92
N HIS A 199 14.24 5.36 -6.13
CA HIS A 199 15.08 6.52 -5.83
C HIS A 199 14.29 7.62 -5.13
N GLY A 200 14.88 8.15 -4.06
CA GLY A 200 14.31 9.17 -3.22
C GLY A 200 14.49 10.58 -3.76
N SER A 201 13.49 11.12 -4.46
CA SER A 201 13.29 12.57 -4.46
C SER A 201 12.39 12.93 -3.29
N ARG A 202 12.78 13.97 -2.52
CA ARG A 202 11.90 14.59 -1.51
C ARG A 202 10.69 15.19 -2.23
N GLY A 203 9.62 14.43 -2.34
CA GLY A 203 8.37 14.85 -2.98
C GLY A 203 7.89 13.85 -4.03
N CYS A 204 6.58 13.64 -4.06
CA CYS A 204 5.93 12.88 -5.12
C CYS A 204 6.17 13.60 -6.44
N THR A 205 6.72 12.91 -7.43
CA THR A 205 6.69 13.39 -8.81
C THR A 205 5.30 13.10 -9.37
N PHE A 206 4.48 14.14 -9.52
CA PHE A 206 3.27 14.10 -10.33
C PHE A 206 3.64 14.70 -11.68
N ASN A 207 3.45 13.95 -12.78
CA ASN A 207 3.81 14.38 -14.15
C ASN A 207 5.28 14.83 -14.35
N GLY A 208 6.24 14.26 -13.61
CA GLY A 208 7.66 14.61 -13.77
C GLY A 208 8.08 15.94 -13.14
N GLU A 209 7.18 16.61 -12.40
CA GLU A 209 7.51 17.80 -11.62
C GLU A 209 7.68 17.44 -10.12
N ASN A 210 8.76 17.93 -9.52
CA ASN A 210 9.00 17.83 -8.08
C ASN A 210 8.00 18.74 -7.35
N ASN A 211 6.85 18.20 -6.95
CA ASN A 211 5.95 18.93 -6.08
C ASN A 211 6.50 18.88 -4.65
N SER A 212 7.24 19.92 -4.27
CA SER A 212 7.39 20.28 -2.87
C SER A 212 6.00 20.56 -2.32
N ILE A 213 5.52 19.72 -1.41
CA ILE A 213 4.24 19.95 -0.73
C ILE A 213 4.42 21.17 0.17
N ASN A 214 4.13 22.35 -0.37
CA ASN A 214 4.01 23.56 0.40
C ASN A 214 2.65 23.49 1.12
N THR A 215 2.67 23.33 2.44
CA THR A 215 1.52 23.02 3.32
C THR A 215 0.47 24.13 3.43
N ASN A 216 0.41 25.08 2.48
CA ASN A 216 -0.41 26.30 2.59
C ASN A 216 -1.51 26.48 1.54
N HIS A 217 -1.75 25.53 0.62
CA HIS A 217 -2.92 25.63 -0.26
C HIS A 217 -4.06 24.71 0.20
N ARG A 218 -5.00 25.32 0.93
CA ARG A 218 -6.39 24.86 1.00
C ARG A 218 -6.96 24.81 -0.41
N SER A 219 -7.03 23.64 -1.03
CA SER A 219 -8.02 23.32 -2.06
C SER A 219 -8.08 21.80 -2.25
N PRO A 220 -9.17 21.13 -1.84
CA PRO A 220 -9.38 19.74 -2.16
C PRO A 220 -9.87 19.69 -3.61
N ILE A 221 -8.95 19.48 -4.56
CA ILE A 221 -9.36 19.07 -5.91
C ILE A 221 -9.75 17.60 -5.79
N ILE A 222 -11.00 17.37 -5.38
CA ILE A 222 -11.68 16.09 -5.54
C ILE A 222 -11.90 15.93 -7.04
N LEU A 223 -10.93 15.32 -7.73
CA LEU A 223 -11.16 14.83 -9.09
C LEU A 223 -12.20 13.71 -8.99
N SER A 224 -13.41 14.01 -9.45
CA SER A 224 -14.47 13.02 -9.63
C SER A 224 -14.03 11.99 -10.67
N CYS A 225 -13.50 10.84 -10.23
CA CYS A 225 -13.29 9.69 -11.10
C CYS A 225 -14.63 8.94 -11.25
N VAL A 226 -15.11 8.88 -12.49
CA VAL A 226 -16.29 8.10 -12.90
C VAL A 226 -16.00 6.61 -12.70
N LYS A 227 -16.98 5.89 -12.12
CA LYS A 227 -16.95 4.44 -11.86
C LYS A 227 -16.33 3.65 -13.02
N ASN A 228 -15.19 3.00 -12.77
CA ASN A 228 -14.77 1.78 -13.47
C ASN A 228 -13.90 0.95 -12.52
N ASN A 229 -14.17 -0.36 -12.50
CA ASN A 229 -13.74 -1.37 -11.53
C ASN A 229 -12.34 -1.22 -10.93
N CYS A 230 -12.23 -1.32 -9.60
CA CYS A 230 -10.98 -1.58 -8.90
C CYS A 230 -10.45 -2.97 -9.32
N SER A 231 -9.43 -3.01 -10.17
CA SER A 231 -8.81 -4.29 -10.55
C SER A 231 -7.83 -4.72 -9.46
N PHE A 232 -8.27 -5.59 -8.57
CA PHE A 232 -7.35 -6.39 -7.76
C PHE A 232 -6.58 -7.31 -8.71
N LEU A 233 -5.25 -7.33 -8.60
CA LEU A 233 -4.46 -8.34 -9.28
C LEU A 233 -4.70 -9.68 -8.56
N LYS A 234 -5.15 -10.69 -9.31
CA LYS A 234 -5.44 -12.05 -8.83
C LYS A 234 -4.45 -13.04 -9.44
#